data_AF-A0A7S1D3Y2-F1
#
_entry.id   AF-A0A7S1D3Y2-F1
#
_cell.length_a   1.000
_cell.length_b   1.000
_cell.length_c   1.000
_cell.angle_alpha   90.00
_cell.angle_beta   90.00
_cell.angle_gamma   90.00
#
_symmetry.space_group_name_H-M   'P 1'
#
loop_
_entity.id
_entity.type
_entity.pdbx_description
1 polymer ?
#
loop_
_entity_poly.entity_id
_entity_poly.type
_entity_poly.pdbx_seq_one_letter_code
_entity_poly.pdbx_strand_id
1 'polypeptide(L)'
;EKATNQTIVVAVTHLKSKQTDQNERIRRTQVEELSAALRNFTSATPNNETNPWPVLVLGDLNADPPTEQTRNTSAVQLLVDNNRFTSAYDLENSSENDPPLFTTWKTRGNRTARRVIDYIFYSGLVCTHTLSLPHKALEEERYKLPNLRYPSDHLMIAAKFRLP
;
A
#
# COMPACT_ATOMS: atom_id res chain seq x y z
N GLU A 1 -12.26 -19.82 18.15
CA GLU A 1 -10.95 -19.56 17.51
C GLU A 1 -9.83 -19.85 18.51
N LYS A 2 -8.70 -20.39 18.07
CA LYS A 2 -7.49 -20.45 18.92
C LYS A 2 -6.67 -19.19 18.67
N ALA A 3 -6.63 -18.28 19.64
CA ALA A 3 -5.71 -17.16 19.64
C ALA A 3 -4.27 -17.68 19.84
N THR A 4 -3.31 -17.14 19.08
CA THR A 4 -1.90 -17.55 19.16
C THR A 4 -1.13 -16.84 20.28
N ASN A 5 -1.75 -15.87 20.95
CA ASN A 5 -1.09 -14.93 21.88
C ASN A 5 0.11 -14.18 21.27
N GLN A 6 0.20 -14.12 19.94
CA GLN A 6 1.22 -13.34 19.24
C GLN A 6 0.70 -11.93 18.98
N THR A 7 1.56 -10.94 19.20
CA THR A 7 1.28 -9.54 18.91
C THR A 7 1.70 -9.21 17.49
N ILE A 8 0.85 -8.47 16.78
CA ILE A 8 1.17 -7.85 15.50
C ILE A 8 0.96 -6.34 15.63
N VAL A 9 1.79 -5.56 14.95
CA VAL A 9 1.61 -4.10 14.84
C VAL A 9 0.87 -3.81 13.55
N VAL A 10 -0.26 -3.12 13.62
CA VAL A 10 -1.03 -2.70 12.45
C VAL A 10 -1.10 -1.19 12.43
N ALA A 11 -0.60 -0.56 11.37
CA ALA A 11 -0.71 0.86 11.12
C ALA A 11 -1.56 1.12 9.90
N VAL A 12 -2.40 2.16 9.97
CA VAL A 12 -3.19 2.66 8.85
C VAL A 12 -2.89 4.14 8.67
N THR A 13 -2.67 4.57 7.43
CA THR A 13 -2.36 5.96 7.12
C THR A 13 -3.08 6.45 5.87
N HIS A 14 -3.16 7.77 5.73
CA HIS A 14 -3.59 8.46 4.52
C HIS A 14 -2.65 9.65 4.31
N LEU A 15 -1.73 9.54 3.35
CA LEU A 15 -0.70 10.55 3.14
C LEU A 15 -1.19 11.74 2.32
N LYS A 16 -0.37 12.79 2.25
CA LYS A 16 -0.69 14.03 1.56
C LYS A 16 -1.11 13.79 0.11
N SER A 17 -2.34 14.21 -0.20
CA SER A 17 -2.94 14.12 -1.53
C SER A 17 -2.35 15.08 -2.56
N LYS A 18 -2.76 14.87 -3.82
CA LYS A 18 -2.32 15.56 -5.04
C LYS A 18 -0.90 15.18 -5.50
N GLN A 19 -0.78 14.91 -6.78
CA GLN A 19 0.47 14.50 -7.43
C GLN A 19 1.25 15.75 -7.87
N THR A 20 2.20 16.16 -7.04
CA THR A 20 3.14 17.27 -7.29
C THR A 20 4.44 16.94 -6.56
N ASP A 21 5.59 17.40 -7.06
CA ASP A 21 6.89 17.17 -6.42
C ASP A 21 6.97 17.71 -4.98
N GLN A 22 6.33 18.85 -4.71
CA GLN A 22 6.25 19.40 -3.35
C GLN A 22 5.52 18.46 -2.40
N ASN A 23 4.35 17.94 -2.81
CA ASN A 23 3.61 16.97 -2.00
C ASN A 23 4.35 15.62 -1.88
N GLU A 24 5.17 15.22 -2.86
CA GLU A 24 6.02 14.03 -2.72
C GLU A 24 7.05 14.21 -1.59
N ARG A 25 7.67 15.40 -1.49
CA ARG A 25 8.56 15.72 -0.36
C ARG A 25 7.82 15.68 0.98
N ILE A 26 6.60 16.19 1.04
CA ILE A 26 5.75 16.09 2.24
C ILE A 26 5.46 14.63 2.58
N ARG A 27 5.07 13.81 1.59
CA ARG A 27 4.82 12.37 1.80
C ARG A 27 6.04 11.65 2.34
N ARG A 28 7.25 11.98 1.87
CA ARG A 28 8.50 11.42 2.42
C ARG A 28 8.67 11.76 3.90
N THR A 29 8.48 13.02 4.30
CA THR A 29 8.54 13.41 5.72
C THR A 29 7.50 12.66 6.55
N GLN A 30 6.27 12.52 6.04
CA GLN A 30 5.24 11.72 6.72
C GLN A 30 5.64 10.24 6.85
N VAL A 31 6.32 9.68 5.85
CA VAL A 31 6.87 8.31 5.89
C VAL A 31 8.00 8.18 6.89
N GLU A 32 8.86 9.18 7.04
CA GLU A 32 9.92 9.20 8.05
C GLU A 32 9.33 9.20 9.46
N GLU A 33 8.32 10.03 9.71
CA GLU A 33 7.57 10.08 10.98
C GLU A 33 6.87 8.75 11.27
N LEU A 34 6.18 8.18 10.28
CA LEU A 34 5.54 6.87 10.40
C LEU A 34 6.58 5.78 10.72
N SER A 35 7.72 5.77 10.02
CA SER A 35 8.78 4.78 10.26
C SER A 35 9.39 4.93 11.65
N ALA A 36 9.55 6.17 12.14
CA ALA A 36 10.00 6.42 13.51
C ALA A 36 9.00 5.91 14.56
N ALA A 37 7.71 6.17 14.35
CA ALA A 37 6.65 5.65 15.22
C ALA A 37 6.64 4.11 15.24
N LEU A 38 6.71 3.46 14.07
CA LEU A 38 6.76 2.01 13.95
C LEU A 38 7.96 1.42 14.69
N ARG A 39 9.16 1.99 14.49
CA ARG A 39 10.35 1.58 15.24
C ARG A 39 10.13 1.66 16.74
N ASN A 40 9.61 2.78 17.25
CA ASN A 40 9.34 2.95 18.67
C ASN A 40 8.39 1.88 19.23
N PHE A 41 7.34 1.52 18.48
CA PHE A 41 6.42 0.45 18.87
C PHE A 41 7.09 -0.93 18.84
N THR A 42 7.93 -1.21 17.84
CA THR A 42 8.62 -2.50 17.71
C THR A 42 9.84 -2.64 18.62
N SER A 43 10.43 -1.54 19.10
CA SER A 43 11.59 -1.55 20.01
C SER A 43 11.19 -1.68 21.48
N ALA A 44 9.94 -1.38 21.84
CA ALA A 44 9.43 -1.53 23.20
C ALA A 44 9.13 -2.99 23.60
N THR A 45 9.55 -3.97 22.79
CA THR A 45 9.27 -5.39 23.02
C THR A 45 10.12 -5.94 24.17
N PRO A 46 9.52 -6.52 25.23
CA PRO A 46 10.25 -6.88 26.45
C PRO A 46 11.33 -7.96 26.32
N ASN A 47 11.47 -8.68 25.20
CA ASN A 47 12.24 -9.93 25.19
C ASN A 47 12.92 -10.38 23.87
N ASN A 48 12.94 -9.63 22.76
CA ASN A 48 13.49 -10.19 21.51
C ASN A 48 14.23 -9.14 20.65
N GLU A 49 15.53 -8.96 20.87
CA GLU A 49 16.43 -8.44 19.83
C GLU A 49 16.52 -9.40 18.63
N THR A 50 16.08 -10.65 18.79
CA THR A 50 16.17 -11.72 17.80
C THR A 50 14.93 -11.90 16.92
N ASN A 51 13.76 -11.34 17.30
CA ASN A 51 12.52 -11.47 16.52
C ASN A 51 11.54 -10.31 16.81
N PRO A 52 11.62 -9.18 16.07
CA PRO A 52 10.72 -8.04 16.27
C PRO A 52 9.26 -8.43 15.95
N TRP A 53 8.29 -7.72 16.54
CA TRP A 53 6.88 -7.96 16.25
C TRP A 53 6.59 -7.79 14.75
N PRO A 54 5.84 -8.72 14.12
CA PRO A 54 5.41 -8.56 12.74
C PRO A 54 4.58 -7.29 12.54
N VAL A 55 4.74 -6.66 11.37
CA VAL A 55 4.12 -5.36 11.09
C VAL A 55 3.30 -5.42 9.81
N LEU A 56 2.14 -4.77 9.84
CA LEU A 56 1.31 -4.45 8.68
C LEU A 56 1.13 -2.94 8.59
N VAL A 57 1.32 -2.38 7.39
CA VAL A 57 0.99 -0.99 7.08
C VAL A 57 0.01 -0.96 5.92
N LEU A 58 -1.16 -0.36 6.11
CA LEU A 58 -2.19 -0.22 5.10
C LEU A 58 -2.49 1.25 4.85
N GLY A 59 -2.88 1.62 3.63
CA GLY A 59 -3.40 2.97 3.42
C GLY A 59 -3.32 3.51 2.00
N ASP A 60 -3.99 4.65 1.82
CA ASP A 60 -3.85 5.52 0.66
C ASP A 60 -2.61 6.41 0.85
N LEU A 61 -1.52 6.02 0.19
CA LEU A 61 -0.27 6.77 0.24
C LEU A 61 -0.26 7.97 -0.73
N ASN A 62 -1.28 8.13 -1.59
CA ASN A 62 -1.37 9.16 -2.62
C ASN A 62 -0.14 9.28 -3.56
N ALA A 63 0.76 8.31 -3.51
CA ALA A 63 2.00 8.21 -4.26
C ALA A 63 1.95 6.97 -5.16
N ASP A 64 2.48 7.08 -6.37
CA ASP A 64 2.56 5.96 -7.31
C ASP A 64 3.74 5.04 -6.94
N PRO A 65 3.74 3.78 -7.40
CA PRO A 65 4.89 2.90 -7.26
C PRO A 65 6.16 3.53 -7.84
N PRO A 66 7.33 3.33 -7.22
CA PRO A 66 8.57 3.89 -7.72
C PRO A 66 8.93 3.29 -9.08
N THR A 67 9.38 4.15 -9.99
CA THR A 67 10.11 3.76 -11.20
C THR A 67 11.61 3.91 -10.96
N GLU A 68 12.45 3.39 -11.86
CA GLU A 68 13.90 3.60 -11.81
C GLU A 68 14.30 5.09 -11.66
N GLN A 69 13.58 6.01 -12.33
CA GLN A 69 13.85 7.45 -12.25
C GLN A 69 13.40 8.09 -10.94
N THR A 70 12.39 7.52 -10.28
CA THR A 70 11.74 8.11 -9.09
C THR A 70 12.08 7.37 -7.80
N ARG A 71 12.82 6.26 -7.88
CA ARG A 71 13.20 5.39 -6.74
C ARG A 71 13.73 6.17 -5.54
N ASN A 72 14.69 7.08 -5.76
CA ASN A 72 15.34 7.83 -4.68
C ASN A 72 14.46 8.94 -4.07
N THR A 73 13.43 9.39 -4.79
CA THR A 73 12.53 10.46 -4.36
C THR A 73 11.15 9.95 -3.96
N SER A 74 10.87 8.66 -4.13
CA SER A 74 9.59 8.05 -3.79
C SER A 74 9.41 7.86 -2.28
N ALA A 75 8.28 8.30 -1.75
CA ALA A 75 7.83 8.02 -0.40
C ALA A 75 7.50 6.53 -0.21
N VAL A 76 6.99 5.88 -1.25
CA VAL A 76 6.70 4.44 -1.25
C VAL A 76 7.99 3.63 -1.11
N GLN A 77 9.02 3.96 -1.92
CA GLN A 77 10.32 3.30 -1.81
C GLN A 77 10.97 3.55 -0.44
N LEU A 78 10.89 4.79 0.06
CA LEU A 78 11.43 5.13 1.37
C LEU A 78 10.79 4.31 2.50
N LEU A 79 9.47 4.08 2.43
CA LEU A 79 8.74 3.26 3.41
C LEU A 79 9.21 1.81 3.37
N VAL A 80 9.41 1.26 2.16
CA VAL A 80 9.92 -0.09 1.93
C VAL A 80 11.33 -0.24 2.50
N ASP A 81 12.24 0.66 2.14
CA ASP A 81 13.65 0.57 2.52
C ASP A 81 13.86 0.74 4.03
N ASN A 82 13.22 1.73 4.64
CA ASN A 82 13.39 2.04 6.07
C ASN A 82 12.92 0.92 7.01
N ASN A 83 11.97 0.09 6.56
CA ASN A 83 11.30 -0.89 7.41
C ASN A 83 11.43 -2.32 6.89
N ARG A 84 12.14 -2.52 5.76
CA ARG A 84 12.31 -3.80 5.07
C ARG A 84 10.97 -4.45 4.74
N PHE A 85 10.01 -3.64 4.30
CA PHE A 85 8.69 -4.13 3.97
C PHE A 85 8.64 -4.80 2.61
N THR A 86 7.67 -5.70 2.45
CA THR A 86 7.25 -6.25 1.17
C THR A 86 5.82 -5.78 0.88
N SER A 87 5.53 -5.41 -0.37
CA SER A 87 4.15 -5.15 -0.79
C SER A 87 3.41 -6.48 -0.97
N ALA A 88 2.17 -6.56 -0.48
CA ALA A 88 1.33 -7.74 -0.70
C ALA A 88 0.93 -7.88 -2.19
N TYR A 89 0.79 -6.75 -2.89
CA TYR A 89 0.53 -6.71 -4.33
C TYR A 89 1.82 -6.49 -5.09
N ASP A 90 1.96 -7.16 -6.23
CA ASP A 90 3.09 -6.96 -7.12
C ASP A 90 3.04 -5.56 -7.73
N LEU A 91 4.08 -4.76 -7.47
CA LEU A 91 4.19 -3.39 -7.94
C LEU A 91 4.99 -3.27 -9.24
N GLU A 92 5.70 -4.32 -9.63
CA GLU A 92 6.63 -4.34 -10.76
C GLU A 92 6.06 -5.13 -11.96
N ASN A 93 5.24 -6.15 -11.72
CA ASN A 93 4.70 -6.99 -12.78
C ASN A 93 3.25 -6.64 -13.15
N SER A 94 3.08 -6.03 -14.32
CA SER A 94 1.89 -6.25 -15.14
C SER A 94 2.21 -7.36 -16.14
N SER A 95 1.59 -8.54 -16.03
CA SER A 95 1.72 -9.56 -17.08
C SER A 95 1.10 -9.04 -18.39
N GLU A 96 1.60 -9.45 -19.55
CA GLU A 96 1.06 -9.02 -20.86
C GLU A 96 -0.44 -9.34 -21.04
N ASN A 97 -0.96 -10.33 -20.29
CA ASN A 97 -2.35 -10.79 -20.36
C ASN A 97 -3.28 -10.18 -19.30
N ASP A 98 -2.75 -9.36 -18.38
CA ASP A 98 -3.56 -8.67 -17.38
C ASP A 98 -3.39 -7.14 -17.47
N PRO A 99 -4.49 -6.38 -17.31
CA PRO A 99 -4.40 -4.94 -17.25
C PRO A 99 -3.47 -4.51 -16.10
N PRO A 100 -2.69 -3.43 -16.28
CA PRO A 100 -1.81 -2.94 -15.22
C PRO A 100 -2.62 -2.64 -13.97
N LEU A 101 -2.08 -3.03 -12.82
CA LEU A 101 -2.68 -2.82 -11.50
C LEU A 101 -3.12 -1.36 -11.35
N PHE A 102 -4.31 -1.13 -10.81
CA PHE A 102 -4.74 0.18 -10.34
C PHE A 102 -5.59 0.04 -9.09
N THR A 103 -5.47 0.95 -8.14
CA THR A 103 -6.32 0.95 -6.94
C THR A 103 -7.30 2.11 -6.95
N THR A 104 -7.14 3.07 -7.86
CA THR A 104 -8.13 4.12 -8.11
C THR A 104 -8.25 4.41 -9.61
N TRP A 105 -9.46 4.72 -10.07
CA TRP A 105 -9.70 5.11 -11.45
C TRP A 105 -10.85 6.11 -11.58
N LYS A 106 -10.52 7.41 -11.48
CA LYS A 106 -11.53 8.48 -11.37
C LYS A 106 -11.43 9.54 -12.44
N THR A 107 -12.57 10.09 -12.79
CA THR A 107 -12.68 11.22 -13.73
C THR A 107 -13.05 12.50 -12.97
N ARG A 108 -12.26 13.56 -13.17
CA ARG A 108 -12.52 14.92 -12.65
C ARG A 108 -12.52 15.90 -13.80
N GLY A 109 -13.70 16.44 -14.14
CA GLY A 109 -13.89 17.21 -15.37
C GLY A 109 -13.51 16.36 -16.58
N ASN A 110 -12.61 16.86 -17.42
CA ASN A 110 -12.17 16.15 -18.63
C ASN A 110 -10.93 15.26 -18.42
N ARG A 111 -10.45 15.11 -17.18
CA ARG A 111 -9.26 14.30 -16.87
C ARG A 111 -9.64 13.02 -16.14
N THR A 112 -9.19 11.90 -16.68
CA THR A 112 -9.30 10.58 -16.04
C THR A 112 -7.93 10.17 -15.51
N ALA A 113 -7.86 9.87 -14.21
CA ALA A 113 -6.64 9.43 -13.55
C ALA A 113 -6.81 7.98 -13.09
N ARG A 114 -5.90 7.11 -13.53
CA ARG A 114 -5.80 5.70 -13.13
C ARG A 114 -4.46 5.51 -12.44
N ARG A 115 -4.46 5.10 -11.17
CA ARG A 115 -3.24 5.06 -10.33
C ARG A 115 -3.27 3.87 -9.36
N VAL A 116 -2.08 3.50 -8.88
CA VAL A 116 -1.89 2.61 -7.72
C VAL A 116 -1.42 3.50 -6.58
N ILE A 117 -2.29 3.73 -5.60
CA ILE A 117 -1.98 4.57 -4.43
C ILE A 117 -2.37 3.93 -3.10
N ASP A 118 -3.07 2.80 -3.14
CA ASP A 118 -3.47 2.05 -1.97
C ASP A 118 -2.57 0.82 -1.82
N TYR A 119 -2.01 0.62 -0.64
CA TYR A 119 -1.00 -0.41 -0.41
C TYR A 119 -1.29 -1.23 0.85
N ILE A 120 -0.80 -2.48 0.84
CA ILE A 120 -0.64 -3.32 2.03
C ILE A 120 0.83 -3.74 2.08
N PHE A 121 1.59 -3.15 2.99
CA PHE A 121 2.98 -3.51 3.26
C PHE A 121 3.08 -4.39 4.50
N TYR A 122 4.04 -5.31 4.50
CA TYR A 122 4.23 -6.23 5.62
C TYR A 122 5.72 -6.56 5.87
N SER A 123 6.06 -6.91 7.11
CA SER A 123 7.31 -7.58 7.49
C SER A 123 7.06 -8.59 8.62
N GLY A 124 7.90 -9.62 8.70
CA GLY A 124 7.74 -10.70 9.71
C GLY A 124 6.49 -11.56 9.52
N LEU A 125 5.85 -11.49 8.35
CA LEU A 125 4.67 -12.26 7.96
C LEU A 125 4.88 -12.94 6.61
N VAL A 126 4.07 -13.95 6.33
CA VAL A 126 3.97 -14.57 5.00
C VAL A 126 2.62 -14.20 4.38
N CYS A 127 2.64 -13.45 3.27
CA CYS A 127 1.46 -13.22 2.45
C CYS A 127 1.13 -14.50 1.68
N THR A 128 -0.08 -15.02 1.85
CA THR A 128 -0.51 -16.29 1.22
C THR A 128 -1.44 -16.07 0.04
N HIS A 129 -2.25 -15.01 0.10
CA HIS A 129 -3.26 -14.70 -0.92
C HIS A 129 -3.49 -13.19 -0.96
N THR A 130 -3.82 -12.67 -2.14
CA THR A 130 -4.37 -11.33 -2.33
C THR A 130 -5.74 -11.42 -2.97
N LEU A 131 -6.59 -10.43 -2.69
CA LEU A 131 -7.86 -10.28 -3.37
C LEU A 131 -7.60 -9.82 -4.80
N SER A 132 -8.04 -10.62 -5.76
CA SER A 132 -8.02 -10.26 -7.18
C SER A 132 -8.88 -9.03 -7.42
N LEU A 133 -8.32 -8.05 -8.13
CA LEU A 133 -9.02 -6.81 -8.40
C LEU A 133 -9.83 -6.91 -9.70
N PRO A 134 -11.03 -6.30 -9.78
CA PRO A 134 -11.97 -6.46 -10.89
C PRO A 134 -11.59 -5.58 -12.10
N HIS A 135 -10.31 -5.50 -12.47
CA HIS A 135 -9.82 -4.58 -13.51
C HIS A 135 -10.49 -4.81 -14.87
N LYS A 136 -10.60 -6.07 -15.31
CA LYS A 136 -11.22 -6.42 -16.60
C LYS A 136 -12.69 -5.97 -16.65
N ALA A 137 -13.46 -6.23 -15.60
CA ALA A 137 -14.84 -5.78 -15.50
C ALA A 137 -14.96 -4.24 -15.53
N LEU A 138 -14.02 -3.51 -14.90
CA LEU A 138 -14.01 -2.05 -14.91
C LEU A 138 -13.57 -1.40 -16.24
N GLU A 139 -12.79 -2.11 -17.06
CA GLU A 139 -12.47 -1.66 -18.42
C GLU A 139 -13.74 -1.59 -19.28
N GLU A 140 -14.66 -2.54 -19.11
CA GLU A 140 -15.96 -2.61 -19.80
C GLU A 140 -16.99 -1.58 -19.29
N GLU A 141 -16.81 -1.05 -18.07
CA GLU A 141 -17.72 -0.07 -17.49
C GLU A 141 -17.61 1.30 -18.19
N ARG A 142 -18.77 1.84 -18.63
CA ARG A 142 -18.85 3.15 -19.29
C ARG A 142 -18.39 4.28 -18.37
N TYR A 143 -18.79 4.21 -17.11
CA TYR A 143 -18.37 5.14 -16.06
C TYR A 143 -17.36 4.41 -15.18
N LYS A 144 -16.21 5.05 -14.91
CA LYS A 144 -15.12 4.46 -14.12
C LYS A 144 -15.52 4.40 -12.65
N LEU A 145 -14.68 4.83 -11.72
CA LEU A 145 -15.03 4.84 -10.30
C LEU A 145 -15.31 6.28 -9.81
N PRO A 146 -16.28 6.47 -8.90
CA PRO A 146 -17.30 5.51 -8.47
C PRO A 146 -18.36 5.25 -9.57
N ASN A 147 -19.12 4.16 -9.44
CA ASN A 147 -20.26 3.84 -10.32
C ASN A 147 -21.36 3.06 -9.57
N LEU A 148 -22.40 2.60 -10.28
CA LEU A 148 -23.54 1.89 -9.68
C LEU A 148 -23.15 0.58 -8.98
N ARG A 149 -22.02 -0.04 -9.34
CA ARG A 149 -21.51 -1.27 -8.72
C ARG A 149 -20.45 -1.00 -7.64
N TYR A 150 -19.80 0.17 -7.68
CA TYR A 150 -18.70 0.54 -6.80
C TYR A 150 -18.89 1.92 -6.16
N PRO A 151 -19.12 1.99 -4.85
CA PRO A 151 -19.46 3.25 -4.17
C PRO A 151 -18.27 4.19 -3.93
N SER A 152 -17.04 3.78 -4.27
CA SER A 152 -15.81 4.52 -4.05
C SER A 152 -15.05 4.73 -5.36
N ASP A 153 -14.26 5.81 -5.46
CA ASP A 153 -13.25 5.99 -6.50
C ASP A 153 -12.01 5.08 -6.33
N HIS A 154 -11.93 4.37 -5.21
CA HIS A 154 -10.89 3.40 -4.86
C HIS A 154 -11.44 1.97 -4.83
N LEU A 155 -10.61 1.03 -5.25
CA LEU A 155 -10.85 -0.40 -5.13
C LEU A 155 -10.45 -0.90 -3.74
N MET A 156 -11.27 -1.76 -3.17
CA MET A 156 -10.91 -2.48 -1.96
C MET A 156 -9.80 -3.47 -2.27
N ILE A 157 -8.65 -3.31 -1.61
CA ILE A 157 -7.55 -4.27 -1.61
C ILE A 157 -7.60 -5.10 -0.34
N ALA A 158 -7.20 -6.37 -0.41
CA ALA A 158 -7.14 -7.25 0.75
C ALA A 158 -6.09 -8.34 0.57
N ALA A 159 -5.52 -8.80 1.67
CA ALA A 159 -4.53 -9.86 1.66
C ALA A 159 -4.67 -10.76 2.89
N LYS A 160 -4.30 -12.03 2.74
CA LYS A 160 -4.31 -13.04 3.81
C LYS A 160 -2.88 -13.33 4.24
N PHE A 161 -2.61 -13.14 5.52
CA PHE A 161 -1.30 -13.37 6.11
C PHE A 161 -1.29 -14.58 7.04
N ARG A 162 -0.10 -15.17 7.19
CA ARG A 162 0.22 -16.19 8.18
C ARG A 162 1.48 -15.75 8.94
N LEU A 163 1.49 -15.99 10.24
CA LEU A 163 2.72 -15.90 11.04
C LEU A 163 3.70 -16.99 10.56
N PRO A 164 5.02 -16.72 10.52
CA PRO A 164 6.03 -17.68 10.05
C PRO A 164 5.88 -19.08 10.64
#